data_AF-A0A7X7LMM6-F1
#
_entry.id   AF-A0A7X7LMM6-F1
#
_cell.length_a   1.000
_cell.length_b   1.000
_cell.length_c   1.000
_cell.angle_alpha   90.00
_cell.angle_beta   90.00
_cell.angle_gamma   90.00
#
_symmetry.space_group_name_H-M   'P 1'
#
loop_
_entity.id
_entity.type
_entity.pdbx_description
1 polymer ?
#
loop_
_entity_poly.entity_id
_entity_poly.type
_entity_poly.pdbx_seq_one_letter_code
_entity_poly.pdbx_strand_id
1 'polypeptide(L)'
;MQSLGRHVLAEIYGCRFDVLNDVKQVEDIMVNAALEAGAEIREFVFHKFSPQGVSGVVVISESHLAIHTWPELGYAAVDVFTCGEKVNPWDACNYLAEMFGAEHVDASEIIRGLQTSTSERLVVNI
;
A
#
# COMPACT_ATOMS: atom_id res chain seq x y z
N MET A 1 6.49 -20.67 11.36
CA MET A 1 5.06 -20.30 11.38
C MET A 1 4.70 -19.90 9.97
N GLN A 2 3.70 -20.55 9.36
CA GLN A 2 3.25 -20.20 8.02
C GLN A 2 2.21 -19.08 8.14
N SER A 3 2.42 -17.97 7.44
CA SER A 3 1.49 -16.83 7.37
C SER A 3 0.85 -16.77 5.99
N LEU A 4 -0.33 -16.15 5.90
CA LEU A 4 -1.03 -15.95 4.62
C LEU A 4 -0.44 -14.78 3.84
N GLY A 5 0.08 -13.77 4.55
CA GLY A 5 0.74 -12.63 3.90
C GLY A 5 1.41 -11.67 4.88
N ARG A 6 1.99 -10.62 4.32
CA ARG A 6 2.73 -9.56 5.03
C ARG A 6 2.10 -8.23 4.67
N HIS A 7 1.79 -7.42 5.68
CA HIS A 7 1.13 -6.14 5.49
C HIS A 7 1.99 -5.04 6.08
N VAL A 8 2.57 -4.20 5.22
CA VAL A 8 3.31 -3.00 5.64
C VAL A 8 2.35 -1.82 5.68
N LEU A 9 2.31 -1.13 6.80
CA LEU A 9 1.66 0.16 6.98
C LEU A 9 2.77 1.22 6.99
N ALA A 10 2.78 2.09 5.99
CA ALA A 10 3.82 3.09 5.78
C ALA A 10 3.25 4.51 5.84
N GLU A 11 3.87 5.31 6.69
CA GLU A 11 3.66 6.73 6.88
C GLU A 11 4.76 7.47 6.13
N ILE A 12 4.43 8.10 4.99
CA ILE A 12 5.39 8.71 4.07
C ILE A 12 5.30 10.24 4.18
N TYR A 13 6.40 10.90 4.53
CA TYR A 13 6.47 12.33 4.83
C TYR A 13 7.44 13.09 3.90
N GLY A 14 7.22 14.39 3.75
CA GLY A 14 8.06 15.26 2.93
C GLY A 14 7.88 15.04 1.43
N CYS A 15 6.74 14.47 1.01
CA CYS A 15 6.44 14.19 -0.38
C CYS A 15 6.17 15.47 -1.19
N ARG A 16 6.36 15.37 -2.51
CA ARG A 16 6.11 16.48 -3.44
C ARG A 16 4.59 16.74 -3.61
N PHE A 17 4.18 17.98 -3.40
CA PHE A 17 2.78 18.41 -3.50
C PHE A 17 2.15 18.11 -4.87
N ASP A 18 2.87 18.39 -5.95
CA ASP A 18 2.40 18.23 -7.33
C ASP A 18 2.14 16.76 -7.68
N VAL A 19 2.91 15.84 -7.08
CA VAL A 19 2.69 14.40 -7.22
C VAL A 19 1.48 13.96 -6.40
N LEU A 20 1.45 14.28 -5.11
CA LEU A 20 0.38 13.83 -4.21
C LEU A 20 -1.01 14.34 -4.61
N ASN A 21 -1.08 15.47 -5.31
CA ASN A 21 -2.33 16.07 -5.76
C ASN A 21 -2.70 15.75 -7.22
N ASP A 22 -1.94 14.91 -7.90
CA ASP A 22 -2.22 14.47 -9.27
C ASP A 22 -2.65 13.00 -9.27
N VAL A 23 -3.94 12.77 -9.54
CA VAL A 23 -4.52 11.42 -9.54
C VAL A 23 -3.86 10.49 -10.54
N LYS A 24 -3.38 10.98 -11.68
CA LYS A 24 -2.73 10.14 -12.69
C LYS A 24 -1.31 9.78 -12.28
N GLN A 25 -0.57 10.71 -11.69
CA GLN A 25 0.74 10.39 -11.14
C GLN A 25 0.63 9.39 -9.97
N VAL A 26 -0.32 9.59 -9.05
CA VAL A 26 -0.53 8.65 -7.95
C VAL A 26 -0.96 7.27 -8.45
N GLU A 27 -1.88 7.20 -9.42
CA GLU A 27 -2.29 5.96 -10.08
C GLU A 27 -1.09 5.22 -10.69
N ASP A 28 -0.32 5.89 -11.53
CA ASP A 28 0.84 5.30 -12.21
C ASP A 28 1.91 4.83 -11.21
N ILE A 29 2.19 5.62 -10.18
CA ILE A 29 3.18 5.28 -9.14
C ILE A 29 2.75 4.04 -8.36
N MET A 30 1.48 3.97 -7.93
CA MET A 30 0.96 2.82 -7.18
C MET A 30 0.88 1.55 -8.01
N VAL A 31 0.48 1.65 -9.28
CA VAL A 31 0.47 0.53 -10.22
C VAL A 31 1.89 0.00 -10.45
N ASN A 32 2.85 0.90 -10.70
CA ASN A 32 4.24 0.49 -10.89
C ASN A 32 4.84 -0.11 -9.61
N ALA A 33 4.50 0.40 -8.42
CA ALA A 33 4.94 -0.19 -7.15
C ALA A 33 4.49 -1.66 -7.00
N ALA A 34 3.25 -1.97 -7.40
CA ALA A 34 2.75 -3.34 -7.40
C ALA A 34 3.50 -4.22 -8.41
N LEU A 35 3.78 -3.70 -9.62
CA LEU A 35 4.52 -4.43 -10.66
C LEU A 35 5.98 -4.69 -10.26
N GLU A 36 6.67 -3.70 -9.69
CA GLU A 36 8.05 -3.81 -9.21
C GLU A 36 8.18 -4.82 -8.05
N ALA A 37 7.18 -4.89 -7.18
CA ALA A 37 7.12 -5.94 -6.16
C ALA A 37 6.85 -7.35 -6.73
N GLY A 38 6.54 -7.45 -8.03
CA GLY A 38 6.22 -8.71 -8.71
C GLY A 38 4.78 -9.18 -8.48
N ALA A 39 3.87 -8.27 -8.08
CA ALA A 39 2.47 -8.59 -7.87
C ALA A 39 1.68 -8.62 -9.19
N GLU A 40 0.65 -9.46 -9.23
CA GLU A 40 -0.29 -9.53 -10.34
C GLU A 40 -1.50 -8.63 -10.04
N ILE A 41 -1.67 -7.58 -10.83
CA ILE A 41 -2.76 -6.60 -10.69
C ILE A 41 -4.06 -7.17 -11.26
N ARG A 42 -5.17 -6.99 -10.53
CA ARG A 42 -6.52 -7.37 -10.95
C ARG A 42 -7.34 -6.17 -11.39
N GLU A 43 -7.35 -5.13 -10.56
CA GLU A 43 -8.08 -3.89 -10.79
C GLU A 43 -7.45 -2.76 -9.98
N PHE A 44 -7.77 -1.52 -10.33
CA PHE A 44 -7.39 -0.36 -9.54
C PHE A 44 -8.43 0.75 -9.69
N VAL A 45 -8.57 1.57 -8.67
CA VAL A 45 -9.46 2.74 -8.68
C VAL A 45 -8.82 3.87 -7.89
N PHE A 46 -8.89 5.08 -8.44
CA PHE A 46 -8.36 6.29 -7.84
C PHE A 46 -9.40 7.41 -7.90
N HIS A 47 -9.42 8.23 -6.85
CA HIS A 47 -10.32 9.36 -6.72
C HIS A 47 -9.55 10.58 -6.23
N LYS A 48 -9.66 11.69 -6.97
CA LYS A 48 -9.17 13.01 -6.55
C LYS A 48 -10.26 13.76 -5.81
N PHE A 49 -9.93 14.29 -4.63
CA PHE A 49 -10.82 15.14 -3.86
C PHE A 49 -10.66 16.63 -4.23
N SER A 50 -11.65 17.42 -3.83
CA SER A 50 -11.61 18.87 -3.88
C SER A 50 -11.51 19.42 -2.44
N PRO A 51 -10.58 20.36 -2.16
CA PRO A 51 -9.72 21.05 -3.13
C PRO A 51 -8.49 20.25 -3.58
N GLN A 52 -8.10 19.21 -2.86
CA GLN A 52 -6.89 18.43 -3.12
C GLN A 52 -6.91 17.06 -2.45
N GLY A 53 -5.92 16.24 -2.78
CA GLY A 53 -5.71 14.91 -2.21
C GLY A 53 -6.28 13.80 -3.09
N VAL A 54 -5.73 12.61 -2.92
CA VAL A 54 -6.06 11.42 -3.71
C VAL A 54 -6.21 10.22 -2.77
N SER A 55 -7.28 9.46 -2.98
CA SER A 55 -7.39 8.10 -2.45
C SER A 55 -7.33 7.10 -3.58
N GLY A 56 -6.69 5.97 -3.36
CA GLY A 56 -6.68 4.90 -4.34
C GLY A 56 -6.38 3.53 -3.78
N VAL A 57 -6.72 2.52 -4.56
CA VAL A 57 -6.42 1.12 -4.27
C VAL A 57 -6.05 0.39 -5.55
N VAL A 58 -5.03 -0.44 -5.47
CA VAL A 58 -4.64 -1.43 -6.46
C VAL A 58 -4.90 -2.80 -5.85
N VAL A 59 -5.88 -3.51 -6.40
CA VAL A 59 -6.20 -4.88 -5.99
C VAL A 59 -5.25 -5.83 -6.71
N ILE A 60 -4.56 -6.66 -5.93
CA ILE A 60 -3.67 -7.70 -6.42
C ILE A 60 -4.20 -9.07 -6.00
N SER A 61 -3.62 -10.17 -6.48
CA SER A 61 -4.03 -11.53 -6.11
C SER A 61 -4.11 -11.71 -4.58
N GLU A 62 -5.34 -11.77 -4.07
CA GLU A 62 -5.70 -12.01 -2.66
C GLU A 62 -5.27 -10.93 -1.64
N SER A 63 -4.90 -9.73 -2.09
CA SER A 63 -4.45 -8.62 -1.22
C SER A 63 -4.56 -7.25 -1.93
N HIS A 64 -3.85 -6.20 -1.48
CA HIS A 64 -3.98 -4.85 -2.05
C HIS A 64 -2.79 -3.93 -1.72
N LEU A 65 -2.63 -2.90 -2.55
CA LEU A 65 -1.95 -1.67 -2.17
C LEU A 65 -2.99 -0.55 -2.07
N ALA A 66 -3.01 0.22 -0.98
CA ALA A 66 -3.91 1.36 -0.78
C ALA A 66 -3.13 2.62 -0.41
N ILE A 67 -3.68 3.78 -0.77
CA ILE A 67 -3.08 5.09 -0.49
C ILE A 67 -4.12 6.15 -0.19
N HIS A 68 -3.78 7.04 0.74
CA HIS A 68 -4.47 8.29 1.02
C HIS A 68 -3.45 9.44 1.12
N THR A 69 -3.64 10.52 0.37
CA THR A 69 -2.70 11.65 0.34
C THR A 69 -3.27 12.92 0.97
N TRP A 70 -2.42 13.66 1.67
CA TRP A 70 -2.64 15.01 2.17
C TRP A 70 -1.53 15.93 1.62
N PRO A 71 -1.68 16.44 0.39
CA PRO A 71 -0.64 17.21 -0.29
C PRO A 71 -0.15 18.43 0.51
N GLU A 72 -1.06 19.10 1.24
CA GLU A 72 -0.76 20.27 2.08
C GLU A 72 0.20 19.97 3.23
N LEU A 73 0.29 18.70 3.62
CA LEU A 73 1.21 18.22 4.66
C LEU A 73 2.43 17.50 4.06
N GLY A 74 2.49 17.33 2.73
CA GLY A 74 3.49 16.48 2.08
C GLY A 74 3.42 15.04 2.57
N TYR A 75 2.21 14.53 2.88
CA TYR A 75 2.02 13.26 3.57
C TYR A 75 1.18 12.28 2.76
N ALA A 76 1.56 11.01 2.80
CA ALA A 76 0.78 9.90 2.29
C ALA A 76 0.76 8.73 3.29
N ALA A 77 -0.44 8.23 3.59
CA ALA A 77 -0.64 6.96 4.28
C ALA A 77 -0.75 5.85 3.24
N VAL A 78 0.05 4.80 3.38
CA VAL A 78 0.11 3.70 2.41
C VAL A 78 0.02 2.35 3.11
N ASP A 79 -0.85 1.50 2.57
CA ASP A 79 -1.01 0.09 2.97
C ASP A 79 -0.45 -0.77 1.84
N VAL A 80 0.56 -1.60 2.10
CA VAL A 80 1.10 -2.59 1.16
C VAL A 80 0.90 -3.98 1.73
N PHE A 81 -0.21 -4.61 1.36
CA PHE A 81 -0.53 -5.98 1.74
C PHE A 81 -0.23 -6.91 0.58
N THR A 82 0.66 -7.89 0.79
CA THR A 82 0.98 -8.92 -0.19
C THR A 82 0.81 -10.32 0.40
N CYS A 83 0.45 -11.28 -0.46
CA CYS A 83 0.31 -12.69 -0.11
C CYS A 83 1.42 -13.54 -0.76
N GLY A 84 1.79 -14.63 -0.09
CA GLY A 84 2.85 -15.54 -0.55
C GLY A 84 4.28 -15.04 -0.29
N GLU A 85 5.26 -15.88 -0.62
CA GLU A 85 6.69 -15.64 -0.30
C GLU A 85 7.47 -14.95 -1.42
N LYS A 86 6.87 -14.82 -2.61
CA LYS A 86 7.56 -14.27 -3.80
C LYS A 86 7.55 -12.75 -3.88
N VAL A 87 6.60 -12.10 -3.19
CA VAL A 87 6.35 -10.66 -3.27
C VAL A 87 6.78 -10.03 -1.95
N ASN A 88 7.82 -9.19 -1.97
CA ASN A 88 8.27 -8.47 -0.78
C ASN A 88 7.57 -7.10 -0.71
N PRO A 89 6.70 -6.84 0.29
CA PRO A 89 5.95 -5.58 0.37
C PRO A 89 6.87 -4.36 0.56
N TRP A 90 8.06 -4.54 1.14
CA TRP A 90 9.02 -3.45 1.30
C TRP A 90 9.56 -2.91 -0.02
N ASP A 91 9.61 -3.72 -1.07
CA ASP A 91 10.08 -3.26 -2.39
C ASP A 91 9.10 -2.23 -2.97
N ALA A 92 7.80 -2.48 -2.84
CA ALA A 92 6.76 -1.50 -3.17
C ALA A 92 6.85 -0.26 -2.27
N CYS A 93 7.01 -0.40 -0.95
CA CYS A 93 7.13 0.76 -0.05
C CYS A 93 8.33 1.65 -0.42
N ASN A 94 9.49 1.05 -0.72
CA ASN A 94 10.69 1.79 -1.12
C ASN A 94 10.48 2.53 -2.44
N TYR A 95 9.88 1.86 -3.43
CA TYR A 95 9.55 2.49 -4.71
C TYR A 95 8.60 3.69 -4.53
N LEU A 96 7.56 3.54 -3.70
CA LEU A 96 6.61 4.62 -3.42
C LEU A 96 7.29 5.81 -2.76
N ALA A 97 8.15 5.58 -1.76
CA ALA A 97 8.90 6.62 -1.09
C ALA A 97 9.79 7.42 -2.06
N GLU A 98 10.51 6.73 -2.95
CA GLU A 98 11.35 7.35 -3.96
C GLU A 98 10.52 8.21 -4.94
N MET A 99 9.45 7.63 -5.50
CA MET A 99 8.67 8.29 -6.55
C MET A 99 7.84 9.48 -6.03
N PHE A 100 7.35 9.41 -4.79
CA PHE A 100 6.72 10.54 -4.12
C PHE A 100 7.72 11.62 -3.69
N GLY A 101 9.02 11.34 -3.75
CA GLY A 101 10.07 12.25 -3.32
C GLY A 101 10.06 12.46 -1.81
N ALA A 102 9.82 11.40 -1.05
CA ALA A 102 9.72 11.44 0.40
C ALA A 102 11.06 11.80 1.04
N GLU A 103 11.01 12.59 2.11
CA GLU A 103 12.17 12.89 2.96
C GLU A 103 12.30 11.87 4.09
N HIS A 104 11.17 11.33 4.57
CA HIS A 104 11.13 10.41 5.69
C HIS A 104 9.99 9.39 5.54
N VAL A 105 10.23 8.17 6.01
CA VAL A 105 9.24 7.10 6.07
C VAL A 105 9.31 6.45 7.44
N ASP A 106 8.16 6.31 8.09
CA ASP A 106 7.96 5.45 9.25
C ASP A 106 7.05 4.29 8.83
N ALA A 107 7.44 3.05 9.07
CA ALA A 107 6.70 1.90 8.58
C ALA A 107 6.76 0.73 9.55
N SER A 108 5.63 0.02 9.66
CA SER A 108 5.51 -1.18 10.48
C SER A 108 4.97 -2.34 9.65
N GLU A 109 5.47 -3.55 9.92
CA GLU A 109 4.98 -4.76 9.25
C GLU A 109 4.14 -5.60 10.21
N ILE A 110 2.98 -6.03 9.72
CA ILE A 110 2.07 -6.95 10.39
C ILE A 110 2.01 -8.25 9.60
N ILE A 111 2.25 -9.37 10.27
CA ILE A 111 2.04 -10.70 9.69
C ILE A 111 0.55 -11.03 9.71
N ARG A 112 0.00 -11.34 8.53
CA ARG A 112 -1.44 -11.63 8.35
C ARG A 112 -1.67 -13.13 8.26
N GLY A 113 -2.70 -13.61 8.95
CA GLY A 113 -3.13 -15.01 8.87
C GLY A 113 -2.10 -15.99 9.42
N LEU A 114 -1.54 -15.74 10.61
CA LEU A 114 -0.71 -16.71 11.30
C LEU A 114 -1.51 -17.99 11.52
N GLN A 115 -1.09 -19.08 10.86
CA GLN A 115 -1.69 -20.38 11.10
C GLN A 115 -1.12 -20.94 12.40
N THR A 116 -1.89 -20.81 13.48
CA THR A 116 -1.63 -21.57 14.70
C THR A 116 -2.09 -23.01 14.48
N SER A 117 -1.23 -23.96 14.80
CA SER A 117 -1.55 -25.39 14.73
C SER A 117 -2.49 -25.78 15.87
N THR A 118 -3.72 -25.27 15.92
CA THR A 118 -4.82 -25.89 16.69
C THR A 118 -6.18 -25.33 16.29
N SER A 119 -7.10 -26.26 16.03
CA SER A 119 -8.51 -26.07 15.76
C SER A 119 -9.20 -25.22 16.84
N GLU A 120 -9.68 -24.03 16.48
CA GLU A 120 -10.97 -23.47 16.94
C GLU A 120 -11.28 -22.22 16.10
N ARG A 121 -12.19 -22.38 15.12
CA ARG A 121 -12.72 -21.24 14.36
C ARG A 121 -13.72 -20.49 15.24
N LEU A 122 -13.28 -19.41 15.88
CA LEU A 122 -14.19 -18.34 16.28
C LEU A 122 -14.42 -17.45 15.06
N VAL A 123 -15.44 -17.79 14.28
CA VAL A 123 -15.98 -16.86 13.27
C VAL A 123 -16.78 -15.82 14.06
N VAL A 124 -16.24 -14.62 14.22
CA VAL A 124 -17.06 -13.48 14.65
C VAL A 124 -17.84 -13.04 13.43
N ASN A 125 -19.11 -13.44 13.38
CA ASN A 125 -20.06 -12.81 12.47
C ASN A 125 -20.24 -11.36 12.93
N ILE A 126 -19.71 -10.41 12.16
CA ILE A 126 -20.05 -8.99 12.26
C ILE A 126 -21.16 -8.72 11.24
#